data_AF-A0A7H8SC65-F1
#
_entry.id   AF-A0A7H8SC65-F1
#
_cell.length_a   1.000
_cell.length_b   1.000
_cell.length_c   1.000
_cell.angle_alpha   90.00
_cell.angle_beta   90.00
_cell.angle_gamma   90.00
#
_symmetry.space_group_name_H-M   'P 1'
#
loop_
_entity.id
_entity.type
_entity.pdbx_description
1 polymer ?
#
loop_
_entity_poly.entity_id
_entity_poly.type
_entity_poly.pdbx_seq_one_letter_code
_entity_poly.pdbx_strand_id
1 'polypeptide(L)'
;MIMKDKLLSNVKAVKPENNTFEAFKKRFSTIMGDQLDMTEAQLRQIYDGMSPYIDTSIYAEMEDVLAAIRNAYHALVNWVSEETAKSSEKHGDQSDKLANVGTLGSHKSFSKHKQSNHSDAEEQRSKGESYEHDAIQRYMNDEKSFNWFVTHVVTNYQSLPKQRIDVLVFKHEGYQHLELTLFGESFIQQHGFRKAYHLHNKLMKAFHTTFDDLLAKGTVLTSDQAIQEHVLAPVLKRFEAKIAVKVGDDDEQAESL
;
A
#
# COMPACT_ATOMS: atom_id res chain seq x y z
N MET A 1 8.17 42.85 -55.84
CA MET A 1 8.78 42.67 -54.51
C MET A 1 8.12 41.44 -53.86
N ILE A 2 8.67 40.25 -54.12
CA ILE A 2 8.15 38.96 -53.66
C ILE A 2 9.25 38.31 -52.83
N MET A 3 9.29 38.61 -51.53
CA MET A 3 10.19 37.95 -50.56
C MET A 3 9.60 38.08 -49.15
N LYS A 4 8.43 37.47 -48.90
CA LYS A 4 7.97 37.21 -47.51
C LYS A 4 7.43 35.80 -47.26
N ASP A 5 7.16 35.01 -48.29
CA ASP A 5 6.47 33.71 -48.10
C ASP A 5 7.38 32.48 -47.99
N LYS A 6 8.69 32.63 -47.80
CA LYS A 6 9.63 31.49 -47.74
C LYS A 6 10.21 31.18 -46.36
N LEU A 7 9.74 31.82 -45.29
CA LEU A 7 10.26 31.59 -43.93
C LEU A 7 9.31 30.86 -42.97
N LEU A 8 8.11 30.46 -43.41
CA LEU A 8 7.13 29.79 -42.53
C LEU A 8 6.99 28.28 -42.75
N SER A 9 7.71 27.68 -43.70
CA SER A 9 7.52 26.26 -44.04
C SER A 9 8.43 25.27 -43.29
N ASN A 10 9.24 25.71 -42.31
CA ASN A 10 10.20 24.83 -41.61
C ASN A 10 9.99 24.69 -40.09
N VAL A 11 8.93 25.24 -39.53
CA VAL A 11 8.52 24.83 -38.19
C VAL A 11 7.75 23.54 -38.36
N LYS A 12 8.41 22.39 -38.12
CA LYS A 12 7.70 21.13 -37.81
C LYS A 12 6.68 21.51 -36.74
N ALA A 13 5.40 21.53 -37.11
CA ALA A 13 4.32 21.78 -36.18
C ALA A 13 4.39 20.64 -35.15
N VAL A 14 5.06 20.91 -34.03
CA VAL A 14 5.03 20.01 -32.88
C VAL A 14 3.58 20.03 -32.44
N LYS A 15 2.89 18.90 -32.61
CA LYS A 15 1.51 18.77 -32.15
C LYS A 15 1.46 19.18 -30.67
N PRO A 16 0.52 20.03 -30.25
CA PRO A 16 0.44 20.50 -28.87
C PRO A 16 0.38 19.32 -27.86
N GLU A 17 -0.21 18.20 -28.25
CA GLU A 17 -0.25 16.93 -27.50
C GLU A 17 1.13 16.31 -27.20
N ASN A 18 2.12 16.51 -28.07
CA ASN A 18 3.47 16.01 -27.80
C ASN A 18 4.18 16.90 -26.75
N ASN A 19 3.89 18.20 -26.72
CA ASN A 19 4.51 19.10 -25.75
C ASN A 19 3.96 18.87 -24.32
N THR A 20 2.69 18.51 -24.19
CA THR A 20 2.07 18.20 -22.90
C THR A 20 2.60 16.90 -22.31
N PHE A 21 2.73 15.85 -23.13
CA PHE A 21 3.34 14.59 -22.70
C PHE A 21 4.82 14.76 -22.32
N GLU A 22 5.62 15.50 -23.10
CA GLU A 22 7.03 15.74 -22.77
C GLU A 22 7.19 16.53 -21.46
N ALA A 23 6.30 17.49 -21.20
CA ALA A 23 6.28 18.22 -19.93
C ALA A 23 5.93 17.30 -18.74
N PHE A 24 4.92 16.44 -18.91
CA PHE A 24 4.57 15.41 -17.93
C PHE A 24 5.76 14.47 -17.67
N LYS A 25 6.38 13.92 -18.71
CA LYS A 25 7.53 13.02 -18.62
C LYS A 25 8.69 13.65 -17.84
N LYS A 26 9.03 14.90 -18.16
CA LYS A 26 10.09 15.65 -17.47
C LYS A 26 9.75 15.91 -15.99
N ARG A 27 8.50 16.23 -15.68
CA ARG A 27 8.08 16.46 -14.30
C ARG A 27 8.03 15.16 -13.51
N PHE A 28 7.52 14.09 -14.11
CA PHE A 28 7.53 12.74 -13.56
C PHE A 28 8.95 12.34 -13.15
N SER A 29 9.93 12.45 -14.05
CA SER A 29 11.32 12.09 -13.73
C SER A 29 11.92 12.96 -12.61
N THR A 30 11.48 14.22 -12.49
CA THR A 30 11.94 15.13 -11.43
C THR A 30 11.38 14.76 -10.05
N ILE A 31 10.12 14.34 -9.99
CA ILE A 31 9.41 14.07 -8.73
C ILE A 31 9.59 12.62 -8.27
N MET A 32 9.51 11.67 -9.20
CA MET A 32 9.60 10.24 -8.91
C MET A 32 11.05 9.73 -8.94
N GLY A 33 11.96 10.45 -9.59
CA GLY A 33 13.37 10.09 -9.68
C GLY A 33 13.58 8.67 -10.23
N ASP A 34 14.54 7.96 -9.64
CA ASP A 34 14.88 6.58 -10.00
C ASP A 34 14.02 5.54 -9.27
N GLN A 35 12.99 5.96 -8.51
CA GLN A 35 12.16 5.04 -7.72
C GLN A 35 11.25 4.16 -8.57
N LEU A 36 11.02 4.56 -9.82
CA LEU A 36 10.12 3.92 -10.77
C LEU A 36 10.76 3.95 -12.15
N ASP A 37 11.45 2.87 -12.50
CA ASP A 37 11.99 2.69 -13.85
C ASP A 37 10.86 2.26 -14.80
N MET A 38 10.24 3.25 -15.45
CA MET A 38 9.19 3.06 -16.44
C MET A 38 9.70 3.41 -17.84
N THR A 39 9.36 2.56 -18.80
CA THR A 39 9.56 2.87 -20.21
C THR A 39 8.70 4.05 -20.65
N GLU A 40 9.11 4.74 -21.72
CA GLU A 40 8.31 5.83 -22.30
C GLU A 40 6.90 5.35 -22.70
N ALA A 41 6.77 4.10 -23.16
CA ALA A 41 5.47 3.50 -23.50
C ALA A 41 4.56 3.33 -22.27
N GLN A 42 5.10 2.87 -21.14
CA GLN A 42 4.35 2.77 -19.88
C GLN A 42 3.94 4.15 -19.36
N LEU A 43 4.85 5.12 -19.37
CA LEU A 43 4.53 6.50 -19.00
C LEU A 43 3.46 7.10 -19.91
N ARG A 44 3.52 6.80 -21.21
CA ARG A 44 2.53 7.23 -22.18
C ARG A 44 1.16 6.63 -21.88
N GLN A 45 1.11 5.35 -21.53
CA GLN A 45 -0.15 4.68 -21.19
C GLN A 45 -0.79 5.28 -19.93
N ILE A 46 -0.01 5.61 -18.90
CA ILE A 46 -0.52 6.33 -17.72
C ILE A 46 -1.07 7.69 -18.11
N TYR A 47 -0.30 8.46 -18.88
CA TYR A 47 -0.71 9.79 -19.33
C TYR A 47 -2.01 9.74 -20.15
N ASP A 48 -2.08 8.84 -21.13
CA ASP A 48 -3.26 8.67 -21.99
C ASP A 48 -4.47 8.18 -21.21
N GLY A 49 -4.28 7.35 -20.17
CA GLY A 49 -5.36 6.91 -19.27
C GLY A 49 -5.92 8.02 -18.39
N MET A 50 -5.08 8.98 -18.01
CA MET A 50 -5.43 10.11 -17.14
C MET A 50 -6.00 11.30 -17.91
N SER A 51 -5.48 11.55 -19.12
CA SER A 51 -5.79 12.75 -19.90
C SER A 51 -7.29 13.04 -20.10
N PRO A 52 -8.18 12.04 -20.26
CA PRO A 52 -9.61 12.31 -20.40
C PRO A 52 -10.29 12.89 -19.15
N TYR A 53 -9.66 12.75 -17.99
CA TYR A 53 -10.20 13.15 -16.69
C TYR A 53 -9.61 14.44 -16.14
N ILE A 54 -8.68 15.06 -16.89
CA ILE A 54 -8.08 16.34 -16.53
C ILE A 54 -9.05 17.44 -16.95
N ASP A 55 -9.61 18.16 -15.96
CA ASP A 55 -10.69 19.12 -16.20
C ASP A 55 -10.17 20.44 -16.81
N THR A 56 -8.95 20.84 -16.45
CA THR A 56 -8.37 22.13 -16.84
C THR A 56 -7.22 21.96 -17.83
N SER A 57 -6.03 21.61 -17.33
CA SER A 57 -4.86 21.31 -18.13
C SER A 57 -3.88 20.48 -17.32
N ILE A 58 -3.08 19.66 -18.00
CA ILE A 58 -2.04 18.88 -17.32
C ILE A 58 -1.06 19.76 -16.53
N TYR A 59 -0.86 21.02 -16.94
CA TYR A 59 0.02 21.93 -16.21
C TYR A 59 -0.55 22.39 -14.87
N ALA A 60 -1.88 22.51 -14.78
CA ALA A 60 -2.55 22.94 -13.56
C ALA A 60 -2.73 21.77 -12.58
N GLU A 61 -3.00 20.57 -13.09
CA GLU A 61 -3.30 19.38 -12.29
C GLU A 61 -2.09 18.43 -12.16
N MET A 62 -0.90 18.85 -12.61
CA MET A 62 0.32 18.03 -12.67
C MET A 62 0.66 17.36 -11.33
N GLU A 63 0.54 18.10 -10.23
CA GLU A 63 0.88 17.59 -8.89
C GLU A 63 -0.15 16.57 -8.40
N ASP A 64 -1.43 16.75 -8.74
CA ASP A 64 -2.49 15.80 -8.39
C ASP A 64 -2.33 14.50 -9.19
N VAL A 65 -1.99 14.60 -10.48
CA VAL A 65 -1.65 13.44 -11.32
C VAL A 65 -0.46 12.67 -10.74
N LEU A 66 0.62 13.37 -10.39
CA LEU A 66 1.82 12.73 -9.84
C LEU A 66 1.58 12.17 -8.44
N ALA A 67 0.75 12.82 -7.63
CA ALA A 67 0.32 12.29 -6.34
C ALA A 67 -0.48 10.99 -6.52
N ALA A 68 -1.37 10.92 -7.52
CA ALA A 68 -2.12 9.70 -7.82
C ALA A 68 -1.21 8.55 -8.21
N ILE A 69 -0.19 8.81 -9.05
CA ILE A 69 0.82 7.81 -9.45
C ILE A 69 1.62 7.33 -8.25
N ARG A 70 2.13 8.25 -7.43
CA ARG A 70 2.90 7.94 -6.23
C ARG A 70 2.10 7.11 -5.23
N ASN A 71 0.84 7.45 -5.01
CA ASN A 71 -0.02 6.74 -4.07
C ASN A 71 -0.33 5.31 -4.56
N ALA A 72 -0.60 5.14 -5.86
CA ALA A 72 -0.77 3.80 -6.45
C ALA A 72 0.51 2.97 -6.34
N TYR A 73 1.68 3.59 -6.50
CA TYR A 73 2.97 2.93 -6.33
C TYR A 73 3.21 2.49 -4.89
N HIS A 74 2.94 3.35 -3.90
CA HIS A 74 3.03 2.96 -2.50
C HIS A 74 2.07 1.82 -2.15
N ALA A 75 0.87 1.78 -2.72
CA ALA A 75 -0.04 0.66 -2.55
C ALA A 75 0.54 -0.64 -3.13
N LEU A 76 1.16 -0.58 -4.31
CA LEU A 76 1.86 -1.72 -4.92
C LEU A 76 3.00 -2.23 -4.04
N VAL A 77 3.87 -1.32 -3.56
CA VAL A 77 4.97 -1.67 -2.66
C VAL A 77 4.45 -2.38 -1.42
N ASN A 78 3.41 -1.82 -0.77
CA ASN A 78 2.80 -2.42 0.41
C ASN A 78 2.24 -3.82 0.11
N TRP A 79 1.59 -4.01 -1.04
CA TRP A 79 1.07 -5.31 -1.46
C TRP A 79 2.18 -6.35 -1.65
N VAL A 80 3.28 -5.98 -2.32
CA VAL A 80 4.43 -6.87 -2.52
C VAL A 80 5.10 -7.24 -1.19
N SER A 81 5.29 -6.28 -0.29
CA SER A 81 5.87 -6.55 1.04
C SER A 81 4.99 -7.49 1.86
N GLU A 82 3.66 -7.31 1.81
CA GLU A 82 2.72 -8.20 2.52
C GLU A 82 2.72 -9.62 1.96
N GLU A 83 2.77 -9.79 0.65
CA GLU A 83 2.80 -11.11 0.01
C GLU A 83 4.11 -11.84 0.33
N THR A 84 5.22 -11.09 0.34
CA THR A 84 6.54 -11.61 0.74
C THR A 84 6.53 -12.05 2.21
N ALA A 85 5.95 -11.26 3.11
CA ALA A 85 5.82 -11.63 4.53
C ALA A 85 5.00 -12.92 4.74
N LYS A 86 3.86 -13.07 4.05
CA LYS A 86 3.02 -14.28 4.12
C LYS A 86 3.73 -15.53 3.58
N SER A 87 4.59 -15.38 2.57
CA SER A 87 5.37 -16.49 2.02
C SER A 87 6.47 -16.98 2.97
N SER A 88 7.05 -16.07 3.75
CA SER A 88 8.07 -16.37 4.77
C SER A 88 7.47 -17.07 5.99
N GLU A 89 6.30 -16.65 6.47
CA GLU A 89 5.61 -17.28 7.61
C GLU A 89 5.25 -18.76 7.35
N LYS A 90 4.98 -19.14 6.10
CA LYS A 90 4.69 -20.55 5.74
C LYS A 90 5.90 -21.47 5.81
N HIS A 91 7.13 -20.95 5.82
CA HIS A 91 8.35 -21.76 5.86
C HIS A 91 8.99 -21.86 7.27
N GLY A 92 8.53 -21.09 8.25
CA GLY A 92 9.04 -21.13 9.63
C GLY A 92 8.55 -22.33 10.46
N ASP A 93 7.42 -22.93 10.11
CA ASP A 93 6.74 -23.93 10.96
C ASP A 93 7.21 -25.39 10.73
N GLN A 94 8.24 -25.59 9.91
CA GLN A 94 8.83 -26.92 9.65
C GLN A 94 10.28 -27.09 10.16
N SER A 95 10.90 -26.04 10.72
CA SER A 95 12.31 -26.08 11.14
C SER A 95 12.54 -26.57 12.59
N ASP A 96 11.52 -26.62 13.44
CA ASP A 96 11.69 -26.93 14.87
C ASP A 96 11.35 -28.37 15.28
N LYS A 97 11.18 -29.28 14.31
CA LYS A 97 11.04 -30.72 14.56
C LYS A 97 12.19 -31.49 13.93
N LEU A 98 13.42 -31.34 14.44
CA LEU A 98 14.48 -32.35 14.35
C LEU A 98 15.71 -31.95 15.20
N ALA A 99 15.53 -31.86 16.52
CA ALA A 99 16.67 -31.89 17.45
C ALA A 99 16.22 -32.44 18.81
N ASN A 100 15.87 -33.74 18.84
CA ASN A 100 15.69 -34.46 20.09
C ASN A 100 16.26 -35.88 19.98
N VAL A 101 17.59 -35.97 20.05
CA VAL A 101 18.30 -37.18 20.51
C VAL A 101 19.45 -36.67 21.38
N GLY A 102 19.38 -36.99 22.67
CA GLY A 102 20.10 -36.27 23.71
C GLY A 102 21.52 -36.71 24.01
N THR A 103 22.12 -36.04 24.99
CA THR A 103 23.06 -36.65 25.93
C THR A 103 23.20 -35.76 27.17
N LEU A 104 23.16 -36.39 28.34
CA LEU A 104 23.51 -35.81 29.63
C LEU A 104 24.95 -35.28 29.63
N GLY A 105 25.19 -34.18 30.33
CA GLY A 105 26.53 -33.75 30.72
C GLY A 105 26.56 -32.37 31.35
N SER A 106 26.62 -32.33 32.68
CA SER A 106 26.97 -31.16 33.48
C SER A 106 28.21 -30.43 32.96
N HIS A 107 28.27 -29.10 33.09
CA HIS A 107 29.29 -28.35 33.84
C HIS A 107 29.17 -26.83 33.58
N LYS A 108 29.18 -26.05 34.66
CA LYS A 108 29.37 -24.60 34.66
C LYS A 108 30.72 -24.24 34.03
N SER A 109 30.75 -23.19 33.21
CA SER A 109 31.94 -22.33 33.06
C SER A 109 31.52 -20.92 32.65
N PHE A 110 31.85 -19.96 33.52
CA PHE A 110 31.98 -18.54 33.18
C PHE A 110 33.17 -18.35 32.24
N SER A 111 33.07 -17.44 31.26
CA SER A 111 34.08 -16.40 30.96
C SER A 111 34.01 -15.88 29.51
N LYS A 112 34.10 -14.54 29.43
CA LYS A 112 34.63 -13.68 28.37
C LYS A 112 33.75 -13.35 27.15
N HIS A 113 33.40 -12.06 27.15
CA HIS A 113 33.30 -11.18 25.99
C HIS A 113 34.02 -11.70 24.74
N LYS A 114 33.24 -11.85 23.67
CA LYS A 114 33.69 -11.59 22.32
C LYS A 114 32.54 -10.89 21.59
N GLN A 115 32.71 -9.59 21.36
CA GLN A 115 31.98 -8.89 20.32
C GLN A 115 32.28 -9.64 19.01
N SER A 116 31.26 -10.20 18.38
CA SER A 116 31.34 -10.53 16.96
C SER A 116 29.95 -10.48 16.33
N ASN A 117 29.91 -9.68 15.27
CA ASN A 117 29.03 -9.80 14.11
C ASN A 117 27.67 -9.12 14.22
N HIS A 118 27.72 -7.82 13.93
CA HIS A 118 26.61 -7.00 13.45
C HIS A 118 26.32 -7.19 11.94
N SER A 119 26.83 -8.25 11.29
CA SER A 119 26.77 -8.41 9.81
C SER A 119 25.47 -9.00 9.27
N ASP A 120 24.79 -9.86 10.04
CA ASP A 120 23.74 -10.71 9.45
C ASP A 120 22.40 -9.96 9.28
N ALA A 121 22.16 -8.92 10.09
CA ALA A 121 20.96 -8.10 10.01
C ALA A 121 20.99 -7.11 8.83
N GLU A 122 22.17 -6.60 8.46
CA GLU A 122 22.32 -5.71 7.29
C GLU A 122 22.31 -6.52 5.98
N GLU A 123 22.90 -7.71 5.96
CA GLU A 123 22.89 -8.57 4.78
C GLU A 123 21.48 -9.11 4.47
N GLN A 124 20.69 -9.46 5.50
CA GLN A 124 19.29 -9.86 5.32
C GLN A 124 18.38 -8.70 4.87
N ARG A 125 18.62 -7.47 5.37
CA ARG A 125 17.89 -6.27 4.90
C ARG A 125 18.20 -5.94 3.44
N SER A 126 19.48 -5.95 3.06
CA SER A 126 19.88 -5.66 1.67
C SER A 126 19.35 -6.70 0.67
N LYS A 127 19.29 -7.98 1.06
CA LYS A 127 18.68 -9.04 0.24
C LYS A 127 17.16 -8.88 0.12
N GLY A 128 16.48 -8.54 1.21
CA GLY A 128 15.03 -8.27 1.22
C GLY A 128 14.65 -7.09 0.33
N GLU A 129 15.36 -5.97 0.44
CA GLU A 129 15.14 -4.77 -0.38
C GLU A 129 15.39 -5.05 -1.88
N SER A 130 16.40 -5.85 -2.23
CA SER A 130 16.64 -6.24 -3.64
C SER A 130 15.53 -7.13 -4.19
N TYR A 131 14.98 -8.03 -3.37
CA TYR A 131 13.90 -8.93 -3.78
C TYR A 131 12.57 -8.19 -3.99
N GLU A 132 12.25 -7.24 -3.10
CA GLU A 132 11.06 -6.39 -3.26
C GLU A 132 11.15 -5.54 -4.53
N HIS A 133 12.30 -4.93 -4.79
CA HIS A 133 12.54 -4.15 -6.01
C HIS A 133 12.39 -5.03 -7.27
N ASP A 134 12.96 -6.23 -7.28
CA ASP A 134 12.82 -7.18 -8.38
C ASP A 134 11.36 -7.61 -8.60
N ALA A 135 10.61 -7.86 -7.52
CA ALA A 135 9.21 -8.26 -7.60
C ALA A 135 8.33 -7.12 -8.14
N ILE A 136 8.57 -5.88 -7.70
CA ILE A 136 7.91 -4.69 -8.23
C ILE A 136 8.24 -4.51 -9.70
N GLN A 137 9.51 -4.61 -10.10
CA GLN A 137 9.88 -4.44 -11.50
C GLN A 137 9.26 -5.52 -12.39
N ARG A 138 9.21 -6.78 -11.93
CA ARG A 138 8.49 -7.86 -12.62
C ARG A 138 7.01 -7.57 -12.76
N TYR A 139 6.36 -7.07 -11.71
CA TYR A 139 4.96 -6.65 -11.75
C TYR A 139 4.75 -5.54 -12.78
N MET A 140 5.60 -4.52 -12.79
CA MET A 140 5.48 -3.38 -13.71
C MET A 140 5.74 -3.77 -15.17
N ASN A 141 6.58 -4.79 -15.41
CA ASN A 141 6.87 -5.31 -16.74
C ASN A 141 5.81 -6.29 -17.28
N ASP A 142 4.97 -6.86 -16.42
CA ASP A 142 3.84 -7.69 -16.86
C ASP A 142 2.68 -6.79 -17.30
N GLU A 143 2.24 -6.94 -18.56
CA GLU A 143 1.24 -6.06 -19.17
C GLU A 143 -0.09 -6.06 -18.39
N LYS A 144 -0.53 -7.23 -17.92
CA LYS A 144 -1.78 -7.32 -17.15
C LYS A 144 -1.64 -6.59 -15.82
N SER A 145 -0.56 -6.83 -15.09
CA SER A 145 -0.27 -6.21 -13.81
C SER A 145 -0.09 -4.68 -13.94
N PHE A 146 0.58 -4.24 -15.01
CA PHE A 146 0.71 -2.83 -15.34
C PHE A 146 -0.65 -2.18 -15.68
N ASN A 147 -1.53 -2.86 -16.40
CA ASN A 147 -2.90 -2.36 -16.65
C ASN A 147 -3.69 -2.17 -15.34
N TRP A 148 -3.49 -3.03 -14.35
CA TRP A 148 -4.06 -2.86 -13.01
C TRP A 148 -3.47 -1.64 -12.30
N PHE A 149 -2.15 -1.43 -12.43
CA PHE A 149 -1.50 -0.23 -11.91
C PHE A 149 -2.07 1.05 -12.56
N VAL A 150 -2.18 1.10 -13.89
CA VAL A 150 -2.79 2.23 -14.61
C VAL A 150 -4.22 2.47 -14.13
N THR A 151 -5.02 1.41 -13.98
CA THR A 151 -6.39 1.50 -13.45
C THR A 151 -6.42 2.12 -12.06
N HIS A 152 -5.51 1.70 -11.18
CA HIS A 152 -5.37 2.27 -9.84
C HIS A 152 -5.03 3.76 -9.92
N VAL A 153 -4.01 4.16 -10.71
CA VAL A 153 -3.64 5.57 -10.88
C VAL A 153 -4.84 6.40 -11.32
N VAL A 154 -5.54 5.96 -12.37
CA VAL A 154 -6.66 6.67 -12.98
C VAL A 154 -7.84 6.83 -12.02
N THR A 155 -8.17 5.79 -11.28
CA THR A 155 -9.27 5.86 -10.31
C THR A 155 -8.91 6.62 -9.06
N ASN A 156 -7.65 6.55 -8.61
CA ASN A 156 -7.16 7.32 -7.47
C ASN A 156 -7.27 8.82 -7.74
N TYR A 157 -6.88 9.25 -8.94
CA TYR A 157 -6.99 10.64 -9.36
C TYR A 157 -8.42 11.17 -9.34
N GLN A 158 -9.38 10.37 -9.80
CA GLN A 158 -10.79 10.72 -9.83
C GLN A 158 -11.47 10.62 -8.44
N SER A 159 -10.81 9.97 -7.49
CA SER A 159 -11.38 9.71 -6.16
C SER A 159 -10.99 10.79 -5.17
N LEU A 160 -11.73 10.87 -4.07
CA LEU A 160 -11.31 11.66 -2.93
C LEU A 160 -9.99 11.11 -2.36
N PRO A 161 -9.11 11.96 -1.81
CA PRO A 161 -7.83 11.50 -1.25
C PRO A 161 -8.01 10.46 -0.14
N LYS A 162 -7.10 9.49 -0.08
CA LYS A 162 -7.10 8.43 0.92
C LYS A 162 -7.15 8.95 2.36
N GLN A 163 -6.53 10.10 2.64
CA GLN A 163 -6.56 10.78 3.94
C GLN A 163 -7.98 11.14 4.39
N ARG A 164 -8.96 11.14 3.48
CA ARG A 164 -10.36 11.35 3.83
C ARG A 164 -10.89 10.26 4.77
N ILE A 165 -10.34 9.05 4.70
CA ILE A 165 -10.60 7.97 5.66
C ILE A 165 -10.34 8.46 7.09
N ASP A 166 -9.19 9.09 7.31
CA ASP A 166 -8.76 9.54 8.63
C ASP A 166 -9.64 10.67 9.19
N VAL A 167 -10.40 11.36 8.34
CA VAL A 167 -11.39 12.36 8.76
C VAL A 167 -12.75 11.71 9.05
N LEU A 168 -13.15 10.76 8.23
CA LEU A 168 -14.47 10.13 8.31
C LEU A 168 -14.56 9.10 9.43
N VAL A 169 -13.48 8.39 9.69
CA VAL A 169 -13.44 7.29 10.68
C VAL A 169 -13.86 7.76 12.07
N PHE A 170 -13.35 8.90 12.55
CA PHE A 170 -13.67 9.43 13.88
C PHE A 170 -15.12 9.93 14.02
N LYS A 171 -15.82 10.14 12.90
CA LYS A 171 -17.24 10.53 12.89
C LYS A 171 -18.18 9.35 12.67
N HIS A 172 -17.65 8.17 12.35
CA HIS A 172 -18.44 7.00 12.05
C HIS A 172 -18.85 6.29 13.33
N GLU A 173 -20.15 6.19 13.60
CA GLU A 173 -20.69 5.62 14.85
C GLU A 173 -20.19 4.19 15.12
N GLY A 174 -20.18 3.33 14.09
CA GLY A 174 -19.66 1.96 14.24
C GLY A 174 -18.17 1.90 14.62
N TYR A 175 -17.38 2.87 14.20
CA TYR A 175 -15.97 2.95 14.59
C TYR A 175 -15.84 3.39 16.04
N GLN A 176 -16.58 4.43 16.45
CA GLN A 176 -16.60 4.90 17.84
C GLN A 176 -17.05 3.80 18.80
N HIS A 177 -18.08 3.03 18.41
CA HIS A 177 -18.54 1.88 19.18
C HIS A 177 -17.43 0.84 19.34
N LEU A 178 -16.75 0.49 18.25
CA LEU A 178 -15.66 -0.48 18.27
C LEU A 178 -14.46 0.00 19.10
N GLU A 179 -14.10 1.28 19.03
CA GLU A 179 -13.07 1.86 19.91
C GLU A 179 -13.45 1.75 21.39
N LEU A 180 -14.69 2.08 21.74
CA LEU A 180 -15.19 1.92 23.11
C LEU A 180 -15.15 0.45 23.56
N THR A 181 -15.42 -0.51 22.66
CA THR A 181 -15.28 -1.94 22.96
C THR A 181 -13.82 -2.33 23.18
N LEU A 182 -12.91 -1.94 22.27
CA LEU A 182 -11.50 -2.34 22.34
C LEU A 182 -10.76 -1.72 23.53
N PHE A 183 -11.05 -0.46 23.83
CA PHE A 183 -10.39 0.30 24.89
C PHE A 183 -11.23 0.44 26.16
N GLY A 184 -12.37 -0.25 26.22
CA GLY A 184 -13.20 -0.38 27.41
C GLY A 184 -12.53 -1.23 28.48
N GLU A 185 -12.94 -1.01 29.73
CA GLU A 185 -12.34 -1.66 30.90
C GLU A 185 -12.37 -3.20 30.81
N SER A 186 -13.48 -3.79 30.35
CA SER A 186 -13.63 -5.24 30.22
C SER A 186 -12.59 -5.85 29.27
N PHE A 187 -12.51 -5.35 28.04
CA PHE A 187 -11.58 -5.86 27.03
C PHE A 187 -10.12 -5.66 27.45
N ILE A 188 -9.80 -4.51 28.06
CA ILE A 188 -8.46 -4.19 28.52
C ILE A 188 -8.05 -5.10 29.69
N GLN A 189 -8.94 -5.37 30.65
CA GLN A 189 -8.66 -6.31 31.74
C GLN A 189 -8.43 -7.73 31.23
N GLN A 190 -9.23 -8.18 30.26
CA GLN A 190 -9.16 -9.54 29.73
C GLN A 190 -7.97 -9.77 28.79
N HIS A 191 -7.68 -8.83 27.88
CA HIS A 191 -6.73 -9.05 26.78
C HIS A 191 -5.54 -8.08 26.79
N GLY A 192 -5.58 -7.04 27.62
CA GLY A 192 -4.53 -6.04 27.76
C GLY A 192 -4.53 -4.97 26.66
N PHE A 193 -4.06 -3.77 27.03
CA PHE A 193 -3.96 -2.61 26.14
C PHE A 193 -3.17 -2.87 24.86
N ARG A 194 -2.08 -3.63 24.94
CA ARG A 194 -1.26 -3.97 23.77
C ARG A 194 -2.07 -4.68 22.69
N LYS A 195 -2.99 -5.56 23.08
CA LYS A 195 -3.83 -6.31 22.14
C LYS A 195 -4.92 -5.43 21.53
N ALA A 196 -5.54 -4.57 22.33
CA ALA A 196 -6.48 -3.56 21.85
C ALA A 196 -5.82 -2.62 20.82
N TYR A 197 -4.66 -2.07 21.13
CA TYR A 197 -3.89 -1.20 20.24
C TYR A 197 -3.50 -1.90 18.93
N HIS A 198 -3.08 -3.17 18.99
CA HIS A 198 -2.78 -3.96 17.80
C HIS A 198 -4.02 -4.19 16.91
N LEU A 199 -5.17 -4.48 17.52
CA LEU A 199 -6.42 -4.65 16.78
C LEU A 199 -6.87 -3.35 16.12
N HIS A 200 -6.75 -2.22 16.81
CA HIS A 200 -7.01 -0.89 16.26
C HIS A 200 -6.09 -0.59 15.07
N ASN A 201 -4.77 -0.81 15.19
CA ASN A 201 -3.86 -0.60 14.06
C ASN A 201 -4.17 -1.52 12.87
N LYS A 202 -4.59 -2.76 13.13
CA LYS A 202 -5.07 -3.67 12.07
C LYS A 202 -6.35 -3.16 11.42
N LEU A 203 -7.26 -2.56 12.17
CA LEU A 203 -8.48 -1.96 11.65
C LEU A 203 -8.16 -0.77 10.74
N MET A 204 -7.32 0.16 11.21
CA MET A 204 -6.88 1.32 10.42
C MET A 204 -6.21 0.88 9.13
N LYS A 205 -5.29 -0.10 9.22
CA LYS A 205 -4.67 -0.69 8.05
C LYS A 205 -5.70 -1.29 7.09
N ALA A 206 -6.71 -2.00 7.60
CA ALA A 206 -7.74 -2.62 6.77
C ALA A 206 -8.61 -1.60 6.01
N PHE A 207 -8.91 -0.42 6.59
CA PHE A 207 -9.57 0.64 5.84
C PHE A 207 -8.71 1.12 4.66
N HIS A 208 -7.44 1.40 4.94
CA HIS A 208 -6.49 1.90 3.94
C HIS A 208 -6.24 0.87 2.83
N THR A 209 -6.11 -0.42 3.16
CA THR A 209 -5.98 -1.51 2.17
C THR A 209 -7.26 -1.69 1.36
N THR A 210 -8.44 -1.65 2.01
CA THR A 210 -9.72 -1.82 1.29
C THR A 210 -9.96 -0.68 0.30
N PHE A 211 -9.55 0.55 0.66
CA PHE A 211 -9.58 1.69 -0.25
C PHE A 211 -8.71 1.44 -1.50
N ASP A 212 -7.44 1.09 -1.30
CA ASP A 212 -6.50 0.81 -2.42
C ASP A 212 -7.00 -0.37 -3.30
N ASP A 213 -7.55 -1.42 -2.69
CA ASP A 213 -8.11 -2.57 -3.40
C ASP A 213 -9.30 -2.19 -4.29
N LEU A 214 -10.13 -1.24 -3.87
CA LEU A 214 -11.26 -0.75 -4.66
C LEU A 214 -10.78 0.08 -5.85
N LEU A 215 -9.80 0.96 -5.63
CA LEU A 215 -9.20 1.75 -6.70
C LEU A 215 -8.52 0.84 -7.74
N ALA A 216 -7.73 -0.14 -7.30
CA ALA A 216 -7.10 -1.12 -8.20
C ALA A 216 -8.12 -1.92 -9.04
N LYS A 217 -9.34 -2.09 -8.55
CA LYS A 217 -10.46 -2.73 -9.27
C LYS A 217 -11.25 -1.77 -10.16
N GLY A 218 -10.89 -0.49 -10.21
CA GLY A 218 -11.58 0.50 -11.03
C GLY A 218 -12.77 1.18 -10.35
N THR A 219 -12.93 1.05 -9.02
CA THR A 219 -14.03 1.72 -8.30
C THR A 219 -13.63 3.14 -7.92
N VAL A 220 -14.34 4.14 -8.45
CA VAL A 220 -14.09 5.55 -8.12
C VAL A 220 -14.89 5.97 -6.88
N LEU A 221 -14.21 6.61 -5.92
CA LEU A 221 -14.78 7.02 -4.63
C LEU A 221 -14.88 8.55 -4.55
N THR A 222 -15.88 9.13 -5.23
CA THR A 222 -16.03 10.59 -5.40
C THR A 222 -16.67 11.33 -4.21
N SER A 223 -17.14 10.62 -3.19
CA SER A 223 -17.87 11.21 -2.07
C SER A 223 -17.56 10.54 -0.74
N ASP A 224 -17.79 11.28 0.35
CA ASP A 224 -17.70 10.75 1.71
C ASP A 224 -18.60 9.54 1.91
N GLN A 225 -19.81 9.57 1.33
CA GLN A 225 -20.77 8.47 1.40
C GLN A 225 -20.20 7.21 0.74
N ALA A 226 -19.58 7.34 -0.44
CA ALA A 226 -18.97 6.20 -1.13
C ALA A 226 -17.85 5.57 -0.28
N ILE A 227 -17.02 6.38 0.38
CA ILE A 227 -15.98 5.87 1.29
C ILE A 227 -16.63 5.17 2.49
N GLN A 228 -17.67 5.73 3.09
CA GLN A 228 -18.37 5.11 4.22
C GLN A 228 -18.97 3.76 3.83
N GLU A 229 -19.70 3.68 2.72
CA GLU A 229 -20.43 2.49 2.30
C GLU A 229 -19.52 1.37 1.78
N HIS A 230 -18.48 1.72 1.02
CA HIS A 230 -17.63 0.73 0.36
C HIS A 230 -16.36 0.40 1.15
N VAL A 231 -15.88 1.30 2.01
CA VAL A 231 -14.64 1.10 2.78
C VAL A 231 -14.96 0.90 4.26
N LEU A 232 -15.58 1.88 4.92
CA LEU A 232 -15.68 1.86 6.39
C LEU A 232 -16.64 0.79 6.89
N ALA A 233 -17.91 0.83 6.46
CA ALA A 233 -18.94 -0.07 6.95
C ALA A 233 -18.61 -1.56 6.72
N PRO A 234 -18.11 -2.00 5.54
CA PRO A 234 -17.76 -3.39 5.32
C PRO A 234 -16.58 -3.86 6.18
N VAL A 235 -15.58 -3.01 6.39
CA VAL A 235 -14.41 -3.34 7.22
C VAL A 235 -14.80 -3.41 8.70
N LEU A 236 -15.59 -2.45 9.19
CA LEU A 236 -16.10 -2.46 10.57
C LEU A 236 -16.91 -3.72 10.85
N LYS A 237 -17.87 -4.05 9.98
CA LYS A 237 -18.69 -5.26 10.12
C LYS A 237 -17.85 -6.54 10.20
N ARG A 238 -16.79 -6.65 9.39
CA ARG A 238 -15.85 -7.79 9.43
C ARG A 238 -15.05 -7.82 10.74
N PHE A 239 -14.66 -6.66 11.26
CA PHE A 239 -13.90 -6.56 12.49
C PHE A 239 -14.75 -6.83 13.74
N GLU A 240 -15.98 -6.35 13.79
CA GLU A 240 -16.95 -6.66 14.85
C GLU A 240 -17.15 -8.17 14.96
N ALA A 241 -17.41 -8.84 13.83
CA ALA A 241 -17.52 -10.30 13.79
C ALA A 241 -16.25 -11.01 14.29
N LYS A 242 -15.07 -10.48 13.95
CA LYS A 242 -13.77 -11.04 14.36
C LYS A 242 -13.50 -10.86 15.86
N ILE A 243 -13.97 -9.75 16.45
CA ILE A 243 -13.86 -9.51 17.89
C ILE A 243 -14.84 -10.43 18.63
N ALA A 244 -16.10 -10.51 18.18
CA ALA A 244 -17.10 -11.37 18.79
C ALA A 244 -16.68 -12.85 18.86
N VAL A 245 -16.10 -13.40 17.79
CA VAL A 245 -15.56 -14.78 17.78
C VAL A 245 -14.44 -14.96 18.80
N LYS A 246 -13.54 -13.97 18.93
CA LYS A 246 -12.42 -14.05 19.88
C LYS A 246 -12.83 -13.89 21.34
N VAL A 247 -13.97 -13.25 21.60
CA VAL A 247 -14.55 -13.16 22.94
C VAL A 247 -15.28 -14.47 23.28
N GLY A 248 -16.00 -15.06 22.32
CA GLY A 248 -16.71 -16.33 22.52
C GLY A 248 -15.79 -17.55 22.77
N ASP A 249 -14.62 -17.61 22.13
CA ASP A 249 -13.65 -18.70 22.34
C ASP A 249 -13.01 -18.69 23.74
N ASP A 250 -12.94 -17.51 24.39
CA ASP A 250 -12.41 -17.38 25.76
C ASP A 250 -13.51 -17.67 26.82
N ASP A 251 -14.79 -17.47 26.48
CA ASP A 251 -15.92 -17.73 27.39
C ASP A 251 -16.26 -19.23 27.51
N GLU A 252 -16.05 -20.06 26.49
CA GLU A 252 -16.27 -21.52 26.58
C GLU A 252 -15.24 -22.23 27.51
N GLN A 253 -14.11 -21.60 27.81
CA GLN A 253 -13.15 -22.13 28.80
C GLN A 253 -13.42 -21.66 30.24
N ALA A 254 -14.34 -20.70 30.45
CA ALA A 254 -14.66 -20.18 31.78
C ALA A 254 -15.85 -20.89 32.45
N GLU A 255 -16.68 -21.64 31.70
CA GLU A 255 -17.83 -22.38 32.25
C GLU A 255 -17.53 -23.86 32.61
N SER A 256 -16.25 -24.26 32.66
CA SER A 256 -15.84 -25.59 33.13
C SER A 256 -14.78 -25.51 34.24
N LEU A 257 -15.16 -24.96 35.40
CA LEU A 257 -14.49 -25.20 36.68
C LEU A 257 -15.51 -25.36 37.82
#